data_AF-X0SE73-F1
#
_entry.id   AF-X0SE73-F1
#
_cell.length_a   1.000
_cell.length_b   1.000
_cell.length_c   1.000
_cell.angle_alpha   90.00
_cell.angle_beta   90.00
_cell.angle_gamma   90.00
#
_symmetry.space_group_name_H-M   'P 1'
#
loop_
_entity.id
_entity.type
_entity.pdbx_description
1 polymer ?
#
loop_
_entity_poly.entity_id
_entity_poly.type
_entity_poly.pdbx_seq_one_letter_code
_entity_poly.pdbx_strand_id
1 'polypeptide(L)'
;QADFSFAPGFAYPHVSITFNASASASEKDEIVQYAWQFGDGLTGTGKVASHTYVSLGYFTVTLTITTEHGQEASAQRTIHVVDAIVVPVDFTTIQEAINAASDGDTIVVLAGSYRENITFLGKAITVQSTDPSDATVVAATIIEGADNSDHSVVTFGNSETGASLLTGFTIRRRSLYQPFSGGGIYVREADPTIRSNHIVNNTAFFAGGGIYLVESRATIVGNRIANNSTTQGGGIAAEGYALFPTISDNEFEGNTASGGGAIQLSSIVPGHEPEGALPTTLTNNTFNANVATQWGGGAVYVGYDCKLKLDDPDSNVYSGNDPNDIFYEVPP
;
A
#
# COMPACT_ATOMS: atom_id res chain seq x y z
N GLN A 1 19.28 -1.58 -32.71
CA GLN A 1 18.62 -2.54 -31.80
C GLN A 1 17.31 -1.92 -31.34
N ALA A 2 16.20 -2.63 -31.52
CA ALA A 2 14.93 -2.26 -30.89
C ALA A 2 14.85 -2.90 -29.50
N ASP A 3 14.34 -2.15 -28.54
CA ASP A 3 13.94 -2.63 -27.21
C ASP A 3 12.90 -1.66 -26.63
N PHE A 4 12.03 -2.19 -25.78
CA PHE A 4 11.04 -1.41 -25.06
C PHE A 4 10.71 -2.01 -23.70
N SER A 5 10.22 -1.18 -22.79
CA SER A 5 9.55 -1.60 -21.56
C SER A 5 8.06 -1.28 -21.64
N PHE A 6 7.28 -1.83 -20.71
CA PHE A 6 5.87 -1.47 -20.53
C PHE A 6 5.52 -1.38 -19.05
N ALA A 7 4.51 -0.57 -18.73
CA ALA A 7 3.93 -0.46 -17.39
C ALA A 7 2.42 -0.17 -17.50
N PRO A 8 1.58 -0.69 -16.59
CA PRO A 8 1.92 -1.55 -15.46
C PRO A 8 2.42 -2.95 -15.84
N GLY A 9 3.11 -3.61 -14.90
CA GLY A 9 3.61 -4.99 -15.08
C GLY A 9 2.50 -6.06 -15.15
N PHE A 10 1.31 -5.75 -14.61
CA PHE A 10 0.09 -6.54 -14.77
C PHE A 10 -0.86 -5.82 -15.71
N ALA A 11 -1.55 -6.57 -16.56
CA ALA A 11 -2.52 -6.02 -17.49
C ALA A 11 -3.92 -6.50 -17.14
N TYR A 12 -4.85 -5.55 -17.07
CA TYR A 12 -6.27 -5.78 -16.81
C TYR A 12 -7.09 -5.11 -17.91
N PRO A 13 -8.30 -5.59 -18.19
CA PRO A 13 -9.18 -4.92 -19.14
C PRO A 13 -9.41 -3.47 -18.71
N HIS A 14 -9.53 -2.56 -19.69
CA HIS A 14 -9.80 -1.13 -19.48
C HIS A 14 -8.69 -0.33 -18.76
N VAL A 15 -7.58 -0.96 -18.37
CA VAL A 15 -6.41 -0.28 -17.83
C VAL A 15 -5.46 0.11 -18.96
N SER A 16 -5.07 1.39 -19.01
CA SER A 16 -4.09 1.88 -20.00
C SER A 16 -2.70 1.37 -19.67
N ILE A 17 -2.02 0.80 -20.67
CA ILE A 17 -0.63 0.37 -20.61
C ILE A 17 0.22 1.33 -21.43
N THR A 18 1.31 1.81 -20.84
CA THR A 18 2.31 2.63 -21.52
C THR A 18 3.45 1.75 -22.02
N PHE A 19 3.80 1.89 -23.29
CA PHE A 19 4.93 1.23 -23.95
C PHE A 19 6.01 2.26 -24.24
N ASN A 20 7.23 2.00 -23.78
CA ASN A 20 8.33 2.96 -23.86
C ASN A 20 9.54 2.36 -24.60
N ALA A 21 9.80 2.83 -25.81
CA ALA A 21 10.92 2.41 -26.65
C ALA A 21 12.23 3.15 -26.37
N SER A 22 12.37 3.86 -25.24
CA SER A 22 13.55 4.71 -24.99
C SER A 22 14.86 3.94 -24.85
N ALA A 23 14.82 2.64 -24.61
CA ALA A 23 15.98 1.76 -24.62
C ALA A 23 16.44 1.37 -26.05
N SER A 24 15.65 1.68 -27.09
CA SER A 24 16.06 1.45 -28.48
C SER A 24 17.21 2.37 -28.89
N ALA A 25 18.18 1.83 -29.62
CA ALA A 25 19.38 2.55 -30.02
C ALA A 25 19.93 2.08 -31.38
N SER A 26 20.64 2.96 -32.06
CA SER A 26 21.45 2.67 -33.26
C SER A 26 22.82 3.31 -33.10
N GLU A 27 23.88 2.59 -33.47
CA GLU A 27 25.27 3.09 -33.35
C GLU A 27 25.67 4.02 -34.50
N LYS A 28 24.92 4.00 -35.61
CA LYS A 28 25.33 4.62 -36.87
C LYS A 28 24.36 5.66 -37.41
N ASP A 29 23.09 5.54 -37.05
CA ASP A 29 22.00 6.31 -37.65
C ASP A 29 21.06 6.85 -36.58
N GLU A 30 20.38 7.96 -36.85
CA GLU A 30 19.26 8.44 -36.05
C GLU A 30 18.01 7.56 -36.25
N ILE A 31 17.31 7.22 -35.15
CA ILE A 31 16.00 6.55 -35.22
C ILE A 31 14.92 7.62 -35.47
N VAL A 32 14.31 7.59 -36.64
CA VAL A 32 13.32 8.60 -37.08
C VAL A 32 11.87 8.14 -36.95
N GLN A 33 11.62 6.84 -36.80
CA GLN A 33 10.27 6.29 -36.70
C GLN A 33 10.18 5.17 -35.66
N TYR A 34 9.04 5.14 -34.97
CA TYR A 34 8.63 4.09 -34.04
C TYR A 34 7.19 3.70 -34.38
N ALA A 35 6.98 2.43 -34.74
CA ALA A 35 5.68 1.87 -35.08
C ALA A 35 5.36 0.69 -34.16
N TRP A 36 4.13 0.67 -33.66
CA TRP A 36 3.65 -0.34 -32.71
C TRP A 36 2.51 -1.14 -33.33
N GLN A 37 2.55 -2.45 -33.10
CA GLN A 37 1.41 -3.35 -33.29
C GLN A 37 1.10 -3.98 -31.93
N PHE A 38 -0.10 -3.79 -31.40
CA PHE A 38 -0.42 -4.24 -30.05
C PHE A 38 -0.88 -5.70 -29.99
N GLY A 39 -1.07 -6.36 -31.13
CA GLY A 39 -1.43 -7.78 -31.19
C GLY A 39 -2.93 -8.06 -31.12
N ASP A 40 -3.77 -7.04 -30.96
CA ASP A 40 -5.23 -7.08 -31.06
C ASP A 40 -5.77 -6.47 -32.38
N GLY A 41 -4.87 -6.19 -33.32
CA GLY A 41 -5.17 -5.54 -34.58
C GLY A 41 -5.08 -4.01 -34.55
N LEU A 42 -4.90 -3.39 -33.38
CA LEU A 42 -4.65 -1.96 -33.27
C LEU A 42 -3.15 -1.64 -33.35
N THR A 43 -2.86 -0.40 -33.74
CA THR A 43 -1.50 0.09 -33.96
C THR A 43 -1.29 1.43 -33.27
N GLY A 44 -0.04 1.74 -32.97
CA GLY A 44 0.38 3.03 -32.41
C GLY A 44 1.66 3.56 -33.07
N THR A 45 2.02 4.80 -32.77
CA THR A 45 3.27 5.42 -33.24
C THR A 45 3.91 6.24 -32.14
N GLY A 46 5.18 6.60 -32.34
CA GLY A 46 5.94 7.44 -31.43
C GLY A 46 6.80 6.63 -30.45
N LYS A 47 7.81 7.29 -29.87
CA LYS A 47 8.78 6.66 -28.96
C LYS A 47 8.13 6.12 -27.68
N VAL A 48 7.07 6.79 -27.24
CA VAL A 48 6.17 6.32 -26.18
C VAL A 48 4.78 6.24 -26.76
N ALA A 49 4.08 5.13 -26.54
CA ALA A 49 2.71 4.92 -26.95
C ALA A 49 1.90 4.35 -25.78
N SER A 50 0.58 4.57 -25.80
CA SER A 50 -0.34 3.94 -24.84
C SER A 50 -1.36 3.08 -25.57
N HIS A 51 -1.83 2.03 -24.91
CA HIS A 51 -2.87 1.15 -25.42
C HIS A 51 -3.67 0.52 -24.29
N THR A 52 -4.95 0.27 -24.54
CA THR A 52 -5.88 -0.33 -23.57
C THR A 52 -6.54 -1.54 -24.19
N TYR A 53 -6.35 -2.71 -23.59
CA TYR A 53 -7.03 -3.93 -23.99
C TYR A 53 -8.42 -4.02 -23.37
N VAL A 54 -9.39 -4.53 -24.13
CA VAL A 54 -10.76 -4.79 -23.65
C VAL A 54 -10.99 -6.29 -23.46
N SER A 55 -10.28 -7.12 -24.22
CA SER A 55 -10.41 -8.58 -24.15
C SER A 55 -9.30 -9.19 -23.31
N LEU A 56 -9.64 -10.27 -22.61
CA LEU A 56 -8.67 -11.10 -21.88
C LEU A 56 -7.83 -11.93 -22.85
N GLY A 57 -6.63 -12.31 -22.42
CA GLY A 57 -5.77 -13.22 -23.16
C GLY A 57 -4.35 -12.69 -23.37
N TYR A 58 -3.64 -13.32 -24.32
CA TYR A 58 -2.25 -13.00 -24.62
C TYR A 58 -2.14 -12.19 -25.90
N PHE A 59 -1.50 -11.02 -25.82
CA PHE A 59 -1.28 -10.12 -26.95
C PHE A 59 0.22 -9.94 -27.19
N THR A 60 0.67 -10.22 -28.40
CA THR A 60 2.09 -10.03 -28.76
C THR A 60 2.28 -8.63 -29.32
N VAL A 61 2.87 -7.77 -28.50
CA VAL A 61 3.21 -6.39 -28.87
C VAL A 61 4.50 -6.40 -29.65
N THR A 62 4.49 -5.80 -30.83
CA THR A 62 5.66 -5.64 -31.70
C THR A 62 5.98 -4.16 -31.86
N LEU A 63 7.20 -3.77 -31.49
CA LEU A 63 7.81 -2.51 -31.86
C LEU A 63 8.64 -2.70 -33.12
N THR A 64 8.49 -1.81 -34.10
CA THR A 64 9.42 -1.65 -35.22
C THR A 64 9.95 -0.23 -35.22
N ILE A 65 11.28 -0.10 -35.18
CA ILE A 65 11.97 1.19 -35.33
C ILE A 65 12.55 1.29 -36.74
N THR A 66 12.58 2.51 -37.29
CA THR A 66 13.21 2.79 -38.59
C THR A 66 14.20 3.93 -38.46
N THR A 67 15.39 3.77 -39.02
CA THR A 67 16.44 4.81 -39.04
C THR A 67 16.27 5.76 -40.23
N GLU A 68 16.97 6.90 -40.20
CA GLU A 68 16.99 7.87 -41.30
C GLU A 68 17.44 7.29 -42.65
N HIS A 69 18.23 6.21 -42.63
CA HIS A 69 18.66 5.47 -43.81
C HIS A 69 17.73 4.29 -44.16
N GLY A 70 16.55 4.22 -43.55
CA GLY A 70 15.54 3.20 -43.82
C GLY A 70 15.86 1.82 -43.25
N GLN A 71 16.81 1.70 -42.32
CA GLN A 71 17.10 0.43 -41.66
C GLN A 71 16.06 0.16 -40.58
N GLU A 72 15.58 -1.08 -40.50
CA GLU A 72 14.57 -1.48 -39.52
C GLU A 72 15.12 -2.47 -38.50
N ALA A 73 14.61 -2.38 -37.28
CA ALA A 73 14.78 -3.40 -36.25
C ALA A 73 13.47 -3.54 -35.47
N SER A 74 13.21 -4.74 -34.96
CA SER A 74 11.99 -5.02 -34.19
C SER A 74 12.28 -5.70 -32.86
N ALA A 75 11.39 -5.47 -31.90
CA ALA A 75 11.36 -6.12 -30.61
C ALA A 75 9.93 -6.55 -30.29
N GLN A 76 9.78 -7.64 -29.54
CA GLN A 76 8.48 -8.19 -29.16
C GLN A 76 8.39 -8.48 -27.66
N ARG A 77 7.22 -8.26 -27.08
CA ARG A 77 6.86 -8.72 -25.72
C ARG A 77 5.41 -9.19 -25.70
N THR A 78 5.12 -10.19 -24.89
CA THR A 78 3.76 -10.69 -24.70
C THR A 78 3.13 -10.05 -23.47
N ILE A 79 1.94 -9.48 -23.63
CA ILE A 79 1.10 -8.93 -22.56
C ILE A 79 0.01 -9.95 -22.26
N HIS A 80 -0.11 -10.35 -21.00
CA HIS A 80 -1.17 -11.24 -20.52
C HIS A 80 -2.21 -10.41 -19.78
N VAL A 81 -3.36 -10.18 -20.43
CA VAL A 81 -4.50 -9.46 -19.85
C VAL A 81 -5.35 -10.47 -19.09
N VAL A 82 -5.40 -10.32 -17.77
CA VAL A 82 -6.12 -11.21 -16.86
C VAL A 82 -7.41 -10.57 -16.35
N ASP A 83 -8.32 -11.40 -15.89
CA ASP A 83 -9.62 -10.97 -15.39
C ASP A 83 -9.49 -10.18 -14.08
N ALA A 84 -10.34 -9.17 -13.91
CA ALA A 84 -10.46 -8.37 -12.69
C ALA A 84 -11.76 -7.56 -12.71
N ILE A 85 -12.24 -7.23 -11.51
CA ILE A 85 -13.30 -6.23 -11.33
C ILE A 85 -12.66 -4.84 -11.36
N VAL A 86 -13.07 -3.97 -12.26
CA VAL A 86 -12.45 -2.66 -12.48
C VAL A 86 -13.35 -1.54 -11.98
N VAL A 87 -12.86 -0.72 -11.06
CA VAL A 87 -13.56 0.45 -10.51
C VAL A 87 -13.00 1.72 -11.16
N PRO A 88 -13.83 2.64 -11.72
CA PRO A 88 -15.29 2.68 -11.65
C PRO A 88 -16.02 2.11 -12.89
N VAL A 89 -15.42 1.13 -13.59
CA VAL A 89 -15.95 0.62 -14.87
C VAL A 89 -17.12 -0.35 -14.65
N ASP A 90 -16.90 -1.38 -13.83
CA ASP A 90 -17.88 -2.41 -13.51
C ASP A 90 -18.80 -1.99 -12.35
N PHE A 91 -18.25 -1.27 -11.38
CA PHE A 91 -18.97 -0.74 -10.21
C PHE A 91 -18.56 0.70 -9.96
N THR A 92 -19.47 1.52 -9.44
CA THR A 92 -19.19 2.95 -9.24
C THR A 92 -18.34 3.23 -8.00
N THR A 93 -18.34 2.30 -7.05
CA THR A 93 -17.67 2.43 -5.75
C THR A 93 -16.79 1.22 -5.46
N ILE A 94 -15.80 1.40 -4.60
CA ILE A 94 -14.90 0.31 -4.17
C ILE A 94 -15.70 -0.70 -3.35
N GLN A 95 -16.59 -0.24 -2.46
CA GLN A 95 -17.37 -1.16 -1.63
C GLN A 95 -18.34 -2.02 -2.43
N GLU A 96 -18.98 -1.50 -3.49
CA GLU A 96 -19.84 -2.31 -4.37
C GLU A 96 -19.05 -3.42 -5.06
N ALA A 97 -17.83 -3.13 -5.53
CA ALA A 97 -16.95 -4.14 -6.08
C ALA A 97 -16.60 -5.22 -5.04
N ILE A 98 -16.26 -4.82 -3.80
CA ILE A 98 -15.98 -5.79 -2.72
C ILE A 98 -17.21 -6.65 -2.42
N ASN A 99 -18.41 -6.05 -2.41
CA ASN A 99 -19.66 -6.78 -2.16
C ASN A 99 -19.87 -7.87 -3.22
N ALA A 100 -19.56 -7.59 -4.49
CA ALA A 100 -19.71 -8.51 -5.61
C ALA A 100 -18.59 -9.56 -5.72
N ALA A 101 -17.37 -9.24 -5.27
CA ALA A 101 -16.23 -10.12 -5.37
C ALA A 101 -16.39 -11.44 -4.58
N SER A 102 -15.76 -12.50 -5.07
CA SER A 102 -15.55 -13.78 -4.37
C SER A 102 -14.10 -13.92 -3.92
N ASP A 103 -13.83 -14.84 -3.00
CA ASP A 103 -12.46 -15.16 -2.59
C ASP A 103 -11.59 -15.52 -3.81
N GLY A 104 -10.40 -14.95 -3.88
CA GLY A 104 -9.46 -15.07 -4.99
C GLY A 104 -9.58 -13.98 -6.05
N ASP A 105 -10.65 -13.17 -6.04
CA ASP A 105 -10.84 -12.11 -7.02
C ASP A 105 -9.85 -10.95 -6.82
N THR A 106 -9.56 -10.27 -7.93
CA THR A 106 -8.81 -9.01 -7.94
C THR A 106 -9.73 -7.87 -8.32
N ILE A 107 -9.72 -6.82 -7.49
CA ILE A 107 -10.36 -5.54 -7.73
C ILE A 107 -9.28 -4.53 -8.07
N VAL A 108 -9.37 -3.95 -9.27
CA VAL A 108 -8.44 -2.94 -9.77
C VAL A 108 -9.14 -1.59 -9.79
N VAL A 109 -8.55 -0.62 -9.11
CA VAL A 109 -9.10 0.72 -8.96
C VAL A 109 -8.31 1.70 -9.82
N LEU A 110 -8.98 2.31 -10.79
CA LEU A 110 -8.41 3.38 -11.62
C LEU A 110 -8.12 4.61 -10.75
N ALA A 111 -7.09 5.37 -11.13
CA ALA A 111 -6.74 6.61 -10.44
C ALA A 111 -7.94 7.57 -10.32
N GLY A 112 -8.11 8.15 -9.14
CA GLY A 112 -9.30 8.90 -8.76
C GLY A 112 -9.40 9.06 -7.25
N SER A 113 -10.35 9.88 -6.79
CA SER A 113 -10.64 10.05 -5.37
C SER A 113 -11.99 9.43 -5.04
N TYR A 114 -11.96 8.36 -4.26
CA TYR A 114 -13.11 7.58 -3.83
C TYR A 114 -13.45 7.95 -2.40
N ARG A 115 -14.56 8.65 -2.20
CA ARG A 115 -14.98 9.11 -0.87
C ARG A 115 -15.85 8.03 -0.21
N GLU A 116 -15.22 7.15 0.53
CA GLU A 116 -15.83 5.94 1.07
C GLU A 116 -15.19 5.52 2.39
N ASN A 117 -15.90 4.69 3.17
CA ASN A 117 -15.31 3.86 4.20
C ASN A 117 -15.55 2.41 3.78
N ILE A 118 -14.48 1.63 3.58
CA ILE A 118 -14.58 0.29 3.02
C ILE A 118 -14.26 -0.80 4.04
N THR A 119 -14.86 -1.97 3.86
CA THR A 119 -14.58 -3.19 4.62
C THR A 119 -14.46 -4.39 3.70
N PHE A 120 -13.53 -5.29 4.02
CA PHE A 120 -13.24 -6.50 3.23
C PHE A 120 -14.24 -7.63 3.47
N LEU A 121 -15.12 -7.52 4.48
CA LEU A 121 -16.18 -8.50 4.76
C LEU A 121 -15.68 -9.95 4.95
N GLY A 122 -14.44 -10.12 5.41
CA GLY A 122 -13.85 -11.45 5.62
C GLY A 122 -13.32 -12.10 4.34
N LYS A 123 -13.34 -11.40 3.20
CA LYS A 123 -13.01 -11.97 1.90
C LYS A 123 -11.49 -12.02 1.66
N ALA A 124 -11.02 -13.12 1.09
CA ALA A 124 -9.65 -13.33 0.63
C ALA A 124 -9.46 -12.76 -0.78
N ILE A 125 -9.52 -11.42 -0.91
CA ILE A 125 -9.46 -10.69 -2.18
C ILE A 125 -8.25 -9.76 -2.26
N THR A 126 -7.82 -9.43 -3.48
CA THR A 126 -6.88 -8.34 -3.71
C THR A 126 -7.63 -7.09 -4.11
N VAL A 127 -7.44 -5.98 -3.38
CA VAL A 127 -7.87 -4.64 -3.78
C VAL A 127 -6.61 -3.83 -4.05
N GLN A 128 -6.46 -3.35 -5.29
CA GLN A 128 -5.25 -2.65 -5.72
C GLN A 128 -5.51 -1.49 -6.67
N SER A 129 -4.58 -0.53 -6.73
CA SER A 129 -4.54 0.44 -7.85
C SER A 129 -4.06 -0.22 -9.14
N THR A 130 -4.11 0.50 -10.26
CA THR A 130 -3.66 -0.01 -11.56
C THR A 130 -2.18 -0.35 -11.62
N ASP A 131 -1.35 0.32 -10.80
CA ASP A 131 0.07 0.03 -10.65
C ASP A 131 0.53 0.35 -9.22
N PRO A 132 0.48 -0.63 -8.29
CA PRO A 132 0.92 -0.43 -6.92
C PRO A 132 2.42 -0.16 -6.77
N SER A 133 3.22 -0.33 -7.82
CA SER A 133 4.66 -0.06 -7.82
C SER A 133 5.01 1.35 -8.28
N ASP A 134 4.08 2.05 -8.93
CA ASP A 134 4.28 3.42 -9.40
C ASP A 134 3.74 4.43 -8.36
N ALA A 135 4.64 5.15 -7.70
CA ALA A 135 4.29 6.14 -6.69
C ALA A 135 3.33 7.24 -7.19
N THR A 136 3.34 7.57 -8.49
CA THR A 136 2.41 8.55 -9.07
C THR A 136 1.00 7.99 -9.16
N VAL A 137 0.86 6.71 -9.47
CA VAL A 137 -0.43 6.00 -9.48
C VAL A 137 -0.95 5.83 -8.05
N VAL A 138 -0.09 5.46 -7.10
CA VAL A 138 -0.44 5.36 -5.68
C VAL A 138 -0.91 6.72 -5.12
N ALA A 139 -0.21 7.80 -5.46
CA ALA A 139 -0.58 9.16 -5.05
C ALA A 139 -1.93 9.62 -5.66
N ALA A 140 -2.23 9.17 -6.88
CA ALA A 140 -3.44 9.56 -7.60
C ALA A 140 -4.66 8.67 -7.30
N THR A 141 -4.47 7.49 -6.70
CA THR A 141 -5.54 6.54 -6.36
C THR A 141 -5.86 6.64 -4.88
N ILE A 142 -6.89 7.43 -4.55
CA ILE A 142 -7.14 7.90 -3.19
C ILE A 142 -8.42 7.27 -2.63
N ILE A 143 -8.31 6.59 -1.49
CA ILE A 143 -9.45 6.26 -0.64
C ILE A 143 -9.54 7.35 0.43
N GLU A 144 -10.56 8.19 0.32
CA GLU A 144 -10.82 9.34 1.18
C GLU A 144 -11.95 8.98 2.14
N GLY A 145 -11.69 9.00 3.45
CA GLY A 145 -12.72 8.69 4.45
C GLY A 145 -13.97 9.55 4.28
N ALA A 146 -15.16 8.94 4.35
CA ALA A 146 -16.40 9.69 4.25
C ALA A 146 -16.58 10.65 5.45
N ASP A 147 -17.31 11.74 5.20
CA ASP A 147 -17.59 12.74 6.23
C ASP A 147 -18.53 12.19 7.30
N ASN A 148 -18.39 12.67 8.55
CA ASN A 148 -19.27 12.33 9.68
C ASN A 148 -19.39 10.83 9.97
N SER A 149 -18.36 10.06 9.59
CA SER A 149 -18.22 8.64 9.91
C SER A 149 -17.25 8.49 11.07
N ASP A 150 -17.64 7.75 12.10
CA ASP A 150 -16.79 7.32 13.21
C ASP A 150 -15.96 6.07 12.88
N HIS A 151 -16.11 5.51 11.67
CA HIS A 151 -15.35 4.37 11.19
C HIS A 151 -14.02 4.78 10.55
N SER A 152 -13.06 3.87 10.54
CA SER A 152 -11.80 3.99 9.79
C SER A 152 -12.02 4.05 8.28
N VAL A 153 -11.09 4.63 7.52
CA VAL A 153 -11.19 4.67 6.04
C VAL A 153 -11.25 3.25 5.47
N VAL A 154 -10.44 2.34 6.00
CA VAL A 154 -10.46 0.91 5.66
C VAL A 154 -10.57 0.08 6.93
N THR A 155 -11.43 -0.94 6.94
CA THR A 155 -11.62 -1.84 8.08
C THR A 155 -11.48 -3.31 7.69
N PHE A 156 -10.67 -4.04 8.45
CA PHE A 156 -10.58 -5.49 8.50
C PHE A 156 -11.06 -5.95 9.88
N GLY A 157 -11.95 -6.93 9.94
CA GLY A 157 -12.69 -7.22 11.18
C GLY A 157 -13.50 -8.51 11.19
N ASN A 158 -13.43 -9.31 10.13
CA ASN A 158 -14.28 -10.47 9.89
C ASN A 158 -13.42 -11.70 9.56
N SER A 159 -12.31 -11.88 10.28
CA SER A 159 -11.37 -12.99 10.11
C SER A 159 -10.65 -13.01 8.74
N GLU A 160 -10.42 -11.83 8.15
CA GLU A 160 -9.54 -11.70 6.98
C GLU A 160 -8.15 -12.30 7.26
N THR A 161 -7.52 -12.86 6.23
CA THR A 161 -6.20 -13.51 6.34
C THR A 161 -5.17 -12.78 5.48
N GLY A 162 -3.92 -13.27 5.44
CA GLY A 162 -2.87 -12.67 4.60
C GLY A 162 -3.20 -12.61 3.11
N ALA A 163 -4.20 -13.37 2.65
CA ALA A 163 -4.72 -13.33 1.29
C ALA A 163 -5.63 -12.10 1.01
N SER A 164 -6.15 -11.45 2.06
CA SER A 164 -6.85 -10.17 1.97
C SER A 164 -5.82 -9.05 1.82
N LEU A 165 -5.56 -8.64 0.58
CA LEU A 165 -4.49 -7.72 0.21
C LEU A 165 -5.04 -6.33 -0.14
N LEU A 166 -4.51 -5.29 0.51
CA LEU A 166 -4.72 -3.90 0.15
C LEU A 166 -3.40 -3.28 -0.33
N THR A 167 -3.34 -2.82 -1.57
CA THR A 167 -2.07 -2.30 -2.11
C THR A 167 -2.17 -1.16 -3.12
N GLY A 168 -1.25 -0.20 -3.04
CA GLY A 168 -1.12 0.85 -4.04
C GLY A 168 -2.08 2.03 -3.89
N PHE A 169 -2.54 2.35 -2.68
CA PHE A 169 -3.47 3.46 -2.44
C PHE A 169 -2.88 4.58 -1.60
N THR A 170 -3.34 5.80 -1.82
CA THR A 170 -3.31 6.85 -0.81
C THR A 170 -4.55 6.76 0.07
N ILE A 171 -4.37 6.53 1.36
CA ILE A 171 -5.43 6.37 2.37
C ILE A 171 -5.35 7.56 3.32
N ARG A 172 -6.38 8.39 3.31
CA ARG A 172 -6.40 9.62 4.10
C ARG A 172 -7.82 10.03 4.51
N ARG A 173 -7.89 11.00 5.42
CA ARG A 173 -9.14 11.66 5.79
C ARG A 173 -8.95 13.16 5.94
N ARG A 174 -9.81 13.95 5.30
CA ARG A 174 -9.90 15.41 5.46
C ARG A 174 -10.91 15.87 6.51
N SER A 175 -11.77 14.96 7.00
CA SER A 175 -12.82 15.31 7.96
C SER A 175 -12.24 15.71 9.32
N LEU A 176 -12.86 16.71 9.95
CA LEU A 176 -12.58 17.08 11.34
C LEU A 176 -13.26 16.12 12.33
N TYR A 177 -14.22 15.31 11.87
CA TYR A 177 -14.83 14.25 12.65
C TYR A 177 -13.89 13.04 12.64
N GLN A 178 -13.37 12.71 13.82
CA GLN A 178 -12.32 11.70 13.98
C GLN A 178 -12.95 10.38 14.45
N PRO A 179 -12.58 9.24 13.85
CA PRO A 179 -12.97 7.94 14.38
C PRO A 179 -12.39 7.76 15.78
N PHE A 180 -13.05 6.92 16.58
CA PHE A 180 -12.53 6.60 17.90
C PHE A 180 -11.16 5.91 17.80
N SER A 181 -10.92 5.07 16.79
CA SER A 181 -9.64 4.38 16.58
C SER A 181 -9.37 4.08 15.10
N GLY A 182 -8.10 3.90 14.72
CA GLY A 182 -7.67 3.57 13.36
C GLY A 182 -8.02 4.66 12.35
N GLY A 183 -7.33 5.81 12.40
CA GLY A 183 -7.71 6.99 11.61
C GLY A 183 -7.81 6.68 10.11
N GLY A 184 -6.80 5.98 9.58
CA GLY A 184 -6.78 5.45 8.23
C GLY A 184 -7.31 4.02 8.16
N ILE A 185 -6.61 3.08 8.80
CA ILE A 185 -6.92 1.65 8.74
C ILE A 185 -7.18 1.12 10.16
N TYR A 186 -8.21 0.30 10.31
CA TYR A 186 -8.45 -0.49 11.51
C TYR A 186 -8.49 -1.98 11.19
N VAL A 187 -7.76 -2.76 11.96
CA VAL A 187 -7.70 -4.21 11.86
C VAL A 187 -8.06 -4.78 13.22
N ARG A 188 -9.07 -5.64 13.28
CA ARG A 188 -9.50 -6.31 14.50
C ARG A 188 -9.65 -7.80 14.26
N GLU A 189 -8.95 -8.62 15.03
CA GLU A 189 -9.10 -10.09 15.01
C GLU A 189 -8.97 -10.66 13.57
N ALA A 190 -8.06 -10.08 12.80
CA ALA A 190 -7.84 -10.33 11.38
C ALA A 190 -6.36 -10.12 11.03
N ASP A 191 -5.87 -10.80 9.99
CA ASP A 191 -4.46 -10.86 9.63
C ASP A 191 -4.19 -10.45 8.16
N PRO A 192 -4.65 -9.27 7.69
CA PRO A 192 -4.50 -8.84 6.30
C PRO A 192 -3.05 -8.54 5.90
N THR A 193 -2.82 -8.44 4.59
CA THR A 193 -1.59 -7.86 4.03
C THR A 193 -1.85 -6.43 3.58
N ILE A 194 -1.14 -5.46 4.16
CA ILE A 194 -1.21 -4.04 3.82
C ILE A 194 0.14 -3.64 3.21
N ARG A 195 0.15 -3.35 1.90
CA ARG A 195 1.41 -3.20 1.15
C ARG A 195 1.47 -2.01 0.21
N SER A 196 2.59 -1.29 0.15
CA SER A 196 2.81 -0.25 -0.88
C SER A 196 1.73 0.84 -0.90
N ASN A 197 1.21 1.22 0.26
CA ASN A 197 0.24 2.30 0.41
C ASN A 197 0.88 3.58 0.95
N HIS A 198 0.22 4.71 0.73
CA HIS A 198 0.48 5.99 1.40
C HIS A 198 -0.63 6.24 2.42
N ILE A 199 -0.38 5.92 3.69
CA ILE A 199 -1.34 6.08 4.79
C ILE A 199 -1.01 7.39 5.49
N VAL A 200 -1.70 8.46 5.10
CA VAL A 200 -1.24 9.82 5.38
C VAL A 200 -2.33 10.76 5.88
N ASN A 201 -1.94 11.69 6.76
CA ASN A 201 -2.82 12.73 7.28
C ASN A 201 -4.11 12.16 7.91
N ASN A 202 -3.99 11.07 8.65
CA ASN A 202 -5.10 10.48 9.37
C ASN A 202 -5.02 10.82 10.86
N THR A 203 -6.17 11.05 11.47
CA THR A 203 -6.28 11.34 12.90
C THR A 203 -7.30 10.42 13.55
N ALA A 204 -6.98 9.89 14.73
CA ALA A 204 -7.90 9.11 15.57
C ALA A 204 -7.88 9.61 17.01
N PHE A 205 -8.99 9.44 17.74
CA PHE A 205 -9.09 9.90 19.12
C PHE A 205 -8.25 9.06 20.09
N PHE A 206 -8.28 7.73 19.95
CA PHE A 206 -7.69 6.79 20.91
C PHE A 206 -6.38 6.17 20.43
N ALA A 207 -6.40 5.39 19.35
CA ALA A 207 -5.23 4.63 18.94
C ALA A 207 -5.11 4.51 17.42
N GLY A 208 -3.87 4.46 16.95
CA GLY A 208 -3.49 4.23 15.57
C GLY A 208 -3.95 5.35 14.65
N GLY A 209 -3.21 6.46 14.63
CA GLY A 209 -3.53 7.59 13.76
C GLY A 209 -3.59 7.12 12.29
N GLY A 210 -2.56 6.40 11.84
CA GLY A 210 -2.53 5.75 10.54
C GLY A 210 -3.25 4.39 10.55
N ILE A 211 -2.72 3.43 11.32
CA ILE A 211 -3.21 2.06 11.41
C ILE A 211 -3.41 1.68 12.88
N TYR A 212 -4.53 1.05 13.20
CA TYR A 212 -4.73 0.41 14.51
C TYR A 212 -4.95 -1.09 14.34
N LEU A 213 -4.16 -1.89 15.06
CA LEU A 213 -4.23 -3.34 15.08
C LEU A 213 -4.71 -3.82 16.45
N VAL A 214 -5.75 -4.64 16.47
CA VAL A 214 -6.28 -5.29 17.68
C VAL A 214 -6.30 -6.79 17.45
N GLU A 215 -5.58 -7.56 18.27
CA GLU A 215 -5.48 -9.03 18.13
C GLU A 215 -5.13 -9.46 16.70
N SER A 216 -4.09 -8.86 16.13
CA SER A 216 -3.75 -9.03 14.72
C SER A 216 -2.28 -9.39 14.52
N ARG A 217 -2.05 -10.22 13.51
CA ARG A 217 -0.75 -10.65 12.98
C ARG A 217 -0.53 -10.10 11.57
N ALA A 218 -1.19 -8.98 11.24
CA ALA A 218 -1.14 -8.35 9.93
C ALA A 218 0.31 -8.17 9.44
N THR A 219 0.48 -8.31 8.13
CA THR A 219 1.75 -7.99 7.45
C THR A 219 1.66 -6.58 6.89
N ILE A 220 2.53 -5.68 7.35
CA ILE A 220 2.59 -4.28 6.95
C ILE A 220 3.93 -4.05 6.28
N VAL A 221 3.93 -3.92 4.95
CA VAL A 221 5.18 -3.91 4.19
C VAL A 221 5.24 -2.84 3.11
N GLY A 222 6.36 -2.11 3.01
CA GLY A 222 6.57 -1.17 1.90
C GLY A 222 5.65 0.05 1.90
N ASN A 223 5.03 0.40 3.02
CA ASN A 223 4.10 1.53 3.11
C ASN A 223 4.81 2.82 3.52
N ARG A 224 4.29 3.95 3.06
CA ARG A 224 4.60 5.27 3.64
C ARG A 224 3.49 5.66 4.61
N ILE A 225 3.82 5.76 5.89
CA ILE A 225 2.90 6.08 6.98
C ILE A 225 3.32 7.44 7.54
N ALA A 226 2.63 8.51 7.15
CA ALA A 226 3.13 9.86 7.42
C ALA A 226 2.09 10.88 7.88
N ASN A 227 2.51 11.79 8.75
CA ASN A 227 1.71 12.89 9.28
C ASN A 227 0.38 12.43 9.91
N ASN A 228 0.39 11.24 10.51
CA ASN A 228 -0.77 10.73 11.24
C ASN A 228 -0.67 11.13 12.72
N SER A 229 -1.82 11.34 13.35
CA SER A 229 -1.88 11.86 14.72
C SER A 229 -2.93 11.16 15.58
N THR A 230 -2.61 10.86 16.84
CA THR A 230 -3.56 10.29 17.79
C THR A 230 -3.04 10.44 19.23
N THR A 231 -3.65 9.76 20.20
CA THR A 231 -3.10 9.65 21.57
C THR A 231 -2.14 8.46 21.70
N GLN A 232 -2.40 7.32 21.05
CA GLN A 232 -1.52 6.15 21.11
C GLN A 232 -1.08 5.68 19.72
N GLY A 233 0.22 5.64 19.43
CA GLY A 233 0.74 5.13 18.15
C GLY A 233 0.36 6.01 16.95
N GLY A 234 1.15 7.06 16.69
CA GLY A 234 0.85 8.06 15.67
C GLY A 234 0.69 7.43 14.28
N GLY A 235 1.67 6.63 13.87
CA GLY A 235 1.61 5.84 12.65
C GLY A 235 0.81 4.55 12.85
N ILE A 236 1.28 3.66 13.72
CA ILE A 236 0.69 2.37 14.06
C ILE A 236 0.49 2.29 15.57
N ALA A 237 -0.70 1.90 16.01
CA ALA A 237 -0.88 1.30 17.33
C ALA A 237 -1.24 -0.17 17.17
N ALA A 238 -0.65 -1.02 18.01
CA ALA A 238 -0.90 -2.44 17.98
C ALA A 238 -1.11 -2.94 19.41
N GLU A 239 -2.26 -3.56 19.63
CA GLU A 239 -2.78 -3.91 20.95
C GLU A 239 -3.35 -5.33 20.95
N GLY A 240 -3.00 -6.16 21.93
CA GLY A 240 -3.60 -7.49 22.06
C GLY A 240 -2.82 -8.50 22.91
N TYR A 241 -3.45 -9.64 23.17
CA TYR A 241 -2.90 -10.81 23.85
C TYR A 241 -1.95 -11.61 22.94
N ALA A 242 -2.32 -11.81 21.67
CA ALA A 242 -1.55 -12.60 20.70
C ALA A 242 -1.07 -11.74 19.52
N LEU A 243 -0.42 -10.62 19.85
CA LEU A 243 0.01 -9.59 18.92
C LEU A 243 1.43 -9.85 18.38
N PHE A 244 1.55 -10.11 17.08
CA PHE A 244 2.85 -10.21 16.41
C PHE A 244 2.79 -9.80 14.94
N PRO A 245 2.39 -8.55 14.64
CA PRO A 245 2.49 -8.05 13.27
C PRO A 245 3.95 -8.09 12.78
N THR A 246 4.09 -8.32 11.48
CA THR A 246 5.37 -8.16 10.78
C THR A 246 5.35 -6.82 10.08
N ILE A 247 6.29 -5.95 10.43
CA ILE A 247 6.37 -4.58 9.91
C ILE A 247 7.73 -4.42 9.25
N SER A 248 7.75 -4.39 7.92
CA SER A 248 9.02 -4.29 7.18
C SER A 248 9.03 -3.29 6.04
N ASP A 249 10.19 -2.72 5.74
CA ASP A 249 10.41 -1.86 4.58
C ASP A 249 9.47 -0.64 4.51
N ASN A 250 8.92 -0.20 5.65
CA ASN A 250 8.03 0.96 5.72
C ASN A 250 8.80 2.25 6.03
N GLU A 251 8.23 3.37 5.58
CA GLU A 251 8.68 4.72 5.91
C GLU A 251 7.66 5.38 6.87
N PHE A 252 8.11 5.72 8.07
CA PHE A 252 7.35 6.45 9.08
C PHE A 252 7.84 7.88 9.17
N GLU A 253 7.02 8.85 8.80
CA GLU A 253 7.45 10.26 8.73
C GLU A 253 6.48 11.21 9.44
N GLY A 254 6.97 12.00 10.39
CA GLY A 254 6.20 13.11 10.96
C GLY A 254 4.94 12.70 11.73
N ASN A 255 4.84 11.45 12.17
CA ASN A 255 3.68 10.99 12.93
C ASN A 255 3.78 11.47 14.39
N THR A 256 2.65 11.73 15.03
CA THR A 256 2.59 12.29 16.39
C THR A 256 1.63 11.52 17.30
N ALA A 257 2.06 11.18 18.51
CA ALA A 257 1.21 10.60 19.56
C ALA A 257 1.63 11.02 20.98
N SER A 258 0.92 10.57 22.02
CA SER A 258 1.37 10.70 23.41
C SER A 258 2.48 9.70 23.73
N GLY A 259 2.37 8.46 23.23
CA GLY A 259 3.45 7.47 23.22
C GLY A 259 3.57 6.85 21.83
N GLY A 260 4.80 6.47 21.43
CA GLY A 260 5.03 5.81 20.14
C GLY A 260 4.67 6.70 18.96
N GLY A 261 5.48 7.74 18.70
CA GLY A 261 5.20 8.70 17.63
C GLY A 261 4.97 8.01 16.29
N ALA A 262 5.79 7.01 15.95
CA ALA A 262 5.54 6.13 14.81
C ALA A 262 4.76 4.87 15.19
N ILE A 263 5.25 4.07 16.15
CA ILE A 263 4.67 2.78 16.52
C ILE A 263 4.50 2.72 18.03
N GLN A 264 3.32 2.31 18.49
CA GLN A 264 3.08 1.90 19.87
C GLN A 264 2.63 0.44 19.93
N LEU A 265 3.27 -0.34 20.80
CA LEU A 265 2.86 -1.70 21.14
C LEU A 265 2.32 -1.70 22.58
N SER A 266 1.12 -2.27 22.78
CA SER A 266 0.50 -2.43 24.10
C SER A 266 -0.13 -3.81 24.30
N SER A 267 -0.15 -4.27 25.55
CA SER A 267 -0.90 -5.47 25.96
C SER A 267 -2.23 -5.04 26.58
N ILE A 268 -3.30 -5.79 26.30
CA ILE A 268 -4.63 -5.51 26.89
C ILE A 268 -4.82 -6.07 28.28
N VAL A 269 -3.93 -6.93 28.77
CA VAL A 269 -3.94 -7.38 30.17
C VAL A 269 -2.54 -7.35 30.75
N PRO A 270 -2.30 -6.44 31.72
CA PRO A 270 -1.07 -6.40 32.47
C PRO A 270 -0.80 -7.73 33.20
N GLY A 271 0.41 -8.28 33.07
CA GLY A 271 0.87 -9.46 33.79
C GLY A 271 0.37 -10.80 33.25
N HIS A 272 -0.16 -10.85 32.02
CA HIS A 272 -0.52 -12.09 31.33
C HIS A 272 0.22 -12.19 29.99
N GLU A 273 1.38 -12.86 29.98
CA GLU A 273 2.00 -13.31 28.73
C GLU A 273 1.43 -14.68 28.35
N PRO A 274 0.73 -14.82 27.21
CA PRO A 274 0.37 -16.14 26.73
C PRO A 274 1.62 -16.94 26.38
N GLU A 275 1.68 -18.17 26.89
CA GLU A 275 2.76 -19.10 26.61
C GLU A 275 2.89 -19.33 25.09
N GLY A 276 4.04 -18.99 24.51
CA GLY A 276 4.29 -19.09 23.06
C GLY A 276 3.97 -17.85 22.21
N ALA A 277 3.63 -16.71 22.80
CA ALA A 277 3.49 -15.45 22.06
C ALA A 277 4.79 -15.07 21.34
N LEU A 278 4.70 -14.86 20.02
CA LEU A 278 5.81 -14.38 19.20
C LEU A 278 5.97 -12.86 19.32
N PRO A 279 7.18 -12.31 19.08
CA PRO A 279 7.38 -10.87 19.07
C PRO A 279 6.84 -10.21 17.80
N THR A 280 6.40 -8.96 17.92
CA THR A 280 6.33 -8.03 16.78
C THR A 280 7.73 -7.89 16.19
N THR A 281 7.86 -8.04 14.87
CA THR A 281 9.16 -7.97 14.18
C THR A 281 9.25 -6.70 13.35
N LEU A 282 10.34 -5.94 13.52
CA LEU A 282 10.67 -4.75 12.73
C LEU A 282 11.94 -4.96 11.91
N THR A 283 11.83 -4.79 10.59
CA THR A 283 12.92 -5.02 9.65
C THR A 283 12.95 -3.95 8.56
N ASN A 284 14.10 -3.32 8.32
CA ASN A 284 14.31 -2.36 7.22
C ASN A 284 13.36 -1.15 7.23
N ASN A 285 12.82 -0.74 8.37
CA ASN A 285 11.96 0.43 8.43
C ASN A 285 12.77 1.72 8.58
N THR A 286 12.26 2.82 8.03
CA THR A 286 12.82 4.17 8.24
C THR A 286 11.88 4.98 9.11
N PHE A 287 12.40 5.60 10.16
CA PHE A 287 11.68 6.44 11.10
C PHE A 287 12.26 7.85 11.10
N ASN A 288 11.52 8.80 10.55
CA ASN A 288 11.95 10.18 10.39
C ASN A 288 10.99 11.16 11.10
N ALA A 289 11.51 11.98 12.00
CA ALA A 289 10.80 13.10 12.61
C ALA A 289 9.47 12.74 13.30
N ASN A 290 9.36 11.54 13.87
CA ASN A 290 8.17 11.13 14.61
C ASN A 290 8.25 11.61 16.07
N VAL A 291 7.11 12.02 16.63
CA VAL A 291 7.05 12.74 17.91
C VAL A 291 6.13 12.04 18.90
N ALA A 292 6.65 11.73 20.08
CA ALA A 292 5.87 11.32 21.25
C ALA A 292 5.83 12.47 22.28
N THR A 293 4.64 12.88 22.70
CA THR A 293 4.46 14.10 23.50
C THR A 293 4.48 13.87 25.01
N GLN A 294 4.36 12.62 25.49
CA GLN A 294 4.24 12.33 26.94
C GLN A 294 5.07 11.13 27.41
N TRP A 295 4.90 9.95 26.79
CA TRP A 295 5.41 8.68 27.32
C TRP A 295 6.72 8.23 26.68
N GLY A 296 7.20 8.97 25.68
CA GLY A 296 8.43 8.68 24.93
C GLY A 296 8.24 7.70 23.78
N GLY A 297 9.35 7.35 23.14
CA GLY A 297 9.35 6.51 21.95
C GLY A 297 8.92 7.33 20.74
N GLY A 298 9.71 8.35 20.40
CA GLY A 298 9.50 9.17 19.21
C GLY A 298 9.27 8.30 17.97
N ALA A 299 10.06 7.23 17.80
CA ALA A 299 9.77 6.18 16.83
C ALA A 299 8.90 5.06 17.44
N VAL A 300 9.44 4.28 18.37
CA VAL A 300 8.77 3.07 18.89
C VAL A 300 8.59 3.15 20.41
N TYR A 301 7.37 2.92 20.87
CA TYR A 301 7.05 2.68 22.27
C TYR A 301 6.63 1.22 22.47
N VAL A 302 7.25 0.55 23.42
CA VAL A 302 6.97 -0.83 23.79
C VAL A 302 6.43 -0.85 25.22
N GLY A 303 5.16 -1.20 25.37
CA GLY A 303 4.52 -1.34 26.67
C GLY A 303 5.01 -2.56 27.46
N TYR A 304 4.70 -2.59 28.75
CA TYR A 304 5.26 -3.50 29.75
C TYR A 304 5.30 -5.00 29.37
N ASP A 305 4.26 -5.54 28.73
CA ASP A 305 4.14 -6.97 28.39
C ASP A 305 4.27 -7.24 26.87
N CYS A 306 4.84 -6.30 26.12
CA CYS A 306 5.01 -6.43 24.67
C CYS A 306 6.40 -6.96 24.31
N LYS A 307 6.46 -7.85 23.32
CA LYS A 307 7.71 -8.36 22.78
C LYS A 307 8.01 -7.70 21.44
N LEU A 308 9.15 -7.03 21.38
CA LEU A 308 9.70 -6.45 20.17
C LEU A 308 10.96 -7.21 19.76
N LYS A 309 11.03 -7.62 18.49
CA LYS A 309 12.25 -8.15 17.87
C LYS A 309 12.69 -7.20 16.76
N LEU A 310 13.93 -6.74 16.88
CA LEU A 310 14.65 -6.07 15.78
C LEU A 310 15.48 -7.14 15.05
N ASP A 311 15.49 -7.14 13.72
CA ASP A 311 16.25 -8.11 12.92
C ASP A 311 17.77 -7.77 12.81
N ASP A 312 18.57 -8.67 12.23
CA ASP A 312 20.05 -8.71 12.23
C ASP A 312 20.71 -7.76 11.20
N PRO A 313 21.80 -7.03 11.53
CA PRO A 313 22.02 -6.21 12.70
C PRO A 313 21.22 -4.89 12.55
N ASP A 314 20.17 -4.70 13.36
CA ASP A 314 19.22 -3.57 13.35
C ASP A 314 19.16 -2.77 12.03
N SER A 315 18.47 -3.35 11.04
CA SER A 315 18.33 -2.73 9.73
C SER A 315 17.38 -1.53 9.70
N ASN A 316 16.83 -1.13 10.85
CA ASN A 316 15.97 0.03 10.95
C ASN A 316 16.79 1.33 11.03
N VAL A 317 16.29 2.39 10.42
CA VAL A 317 16.96 3.69 10.37
C VAL A 317 16.14 4.70 11.16
N TYR A 318 16.79 5.41 12.09
CA TYR A 318 16.14 6.40 12.95
C TYR A 318 16.77 7.78 12.76
N SER A 319 15.94 8.80 12.51
CA SER A 319 16.38 10.18 12.28
C SER A 319 15.39 11.18 12.86
N GLY A 320 15.84 12.03 13.78
CA GLY A 320 15.07 13.18 14.26
C GLY A 320 13.80 12.84 15.04
N ASN A 321 13.66 11.63 15.58
CA ASN A 321 12.50 11.27 16.41
C ASN A 321 12.69 11.77 17.84
N ASP A 322 11.62 12.27 18.48
CA ASP A 322 11.67 12.90 19.80
C ASP A 322 10.51 12.45 20.71
N PRO A 323 10.74 12.06 21.99
CA PRO A 323 12.01 11.78 22.65
C PRO A 323 12.37 10.29 22.60
N ASN A 324 13.66 10.02 22.37
CA ASN A 324 14.27 8.71 22.18
C ASN A 324 13.66 7.92 21.01
N ASP A 325 14.49 7.26 20.21
CA ASP A 325 13.97 6.48 19.09
C ASP A 325 13.11 5.32 19.58
N ILE A 326 13.59 4.54 20.55
CA ILE A 326 12.84 3.43 21.15
C ILE A 326 12.72 3.64 22.66
N PHE A 327 11.51 3.48 23.19
CA PHE A 327 11.22 3.51 24.62
C PHE A 327 10.57 2.18 25.05
N TYR A 328 11.08 1.61 26.14
CA TYR A 328 10.50 0.44 26.80
C TYR A 328 9.90 0.88 28.13
N GLU A 329 8.62 0.61 28.33
CA GLU A 329 7.97 0.78 29.61
C GLU A 329 8.51 -0.27 30.60
N VAL A 330 8.98 0.20 31.74
CA VAL A 330 9.51 -0.65 32.83
C VAL A 330 8.40 -0.81 33.86
N PRO A 331 8.17 -2.01 34.43
CA PRO A 331 7.20 -2.17 35.50
C PRO A 331 7.45 -1.20 36.66
N PRO A 332 6.38 -0.68 37.30
CA PRO A 332 6.48 0.16 38.48
C PRO A 332 7.09 -0.55 39.71
#